data_AF-A0A9X0DM82-F1
#
_entry.id   AF-A0A9X0DM82-F1
#
_cell.length_a   1.000
_cell.length_b   1.000
_cell.length_c   1.000
_cell.angle_alpha   90.00
_cell.angle_beta   90.00
_cell.angle_gamma   90.00
#
_symmetry.space_group_name_H-M   'P 1'
#
loop_
_entity.id
_entity.type
_entity.pdbx_description
1 polymer ?
#
loop_
_entity_poly.entity_id
_entity_poly.type
_entity_poly.pdbx_seq_one_letter_code
_entity_poly.pdbx_strand_id
1 'polypeptide(L)'
;MAIKVPKRLILPLAIFLWIAVSISNLFSSRYGKQIYNPAKHDTPIRVPISHPFKNYSKTPGQSWAHLGNGNLNTLHTSKNTVPHALLQLTAYCSDPVNTFTNHLRLPNLLYNISMKPRLGSPEPRTFWNPTIFSLPYWAKNQYLIVSMVYLKDRGYRVNVLCEANICHSRTEIRGGFQERVCTDEDIEVLGSNGGLRCENTPIEVNVPPTPAESCQGNQEGLADIPGFHDPRIFYSGRGEPILMVSSQSRYACIGLWSIDLRSVYSELEEVFSSSPKRFGGPLKSYPVLTELTRNPPETRRSYEKNWFIFSPTPSSSYVHYELTSSTRTFAKLIGSGFTTTNLTDPNEISCLVDATPEEIKLNRYMANATWHQATPALKLILCTRTNSTCISETPDTVFIAAIHRKHKNVLDLPIRYERYFVMWAATPPFSMLAMSQHPILFSNETTTGWTAEESWADVPEALSEGRGFWAKLTYTTTIAYAWSKEDGDIRDKGVGFLDNEIILSVGVDDHDQAYGRVLVSELLQCLRICPGLL
;
A
#
# COMPACT_ATOMS: atom_id res chain seq x y z
N MET A 1 -15.69 -73.41 -4.55
CA MET A 1 -15.02 -73.10 -5.83
C MET A 1 -13.80 -72.24 -5.55
N ALA A 2 -12.59 -72.78 -5.67
CA ALA A 2 -11.35 -72.05 -5.43
C ALA A 2 -10.93 -71.31 -6.71
N ILE A 3 -10.91 -69.98 -6.66
CA ILE A 3 -10.51 -69.11 -7.77
C ILE A 3 -8.99 -69.21 -7.92
N LYS A 4 -8.55 -69.90 -8.99
CA LYS A 4 -7.13 -69.96 -9.39
C LYS A 4 -6.75 -68.61 -10.00
N VAL A 5 -6.12 -67.75 -9.20
CA VAL A 5 -5.47 -66.53 -9.70
C VAL A 5 -4.25 -66.95 -10.56
N PRO A 6 -4.07 -66.41 -11.77
CA PRO A 6 -2.99 -66.81 -12.64
C PRO A 6 -1.65 -66.29 -12.09
N LYS A 7 -0.80 -67.21 -11.65
CA LYS A 7 0.58 -66.95 -11.18
C LYS A 7 1.46 -66.16 -12.17
N ARG A 8 1.03 -65.97 -13.42
CA ARG A 8 1.75 -65.22 -14.46
C ARG A 8 1.67 -63.69 -14.33
N LEU A 9 0.79 -63.14 -13.47
CA LEU A 9 0.70 -61.69 -13.25
C LEU A 9 1.51 -61.21 -12.03
N ILE A 10 1.96 -62.10 -11.15
CA ILE A 10 2.65 -61.71 -9.91
C ILE A 10 4.05 -61.16 -10.20
N LEU A 11 4.77 -61.77 -11.14
CA LEU A 11 6.13 -61.36 -11.48
C LEU A 11 6.20 -59.97 -12.15
N PRO A 12 5.39 -59.63 -13.16
CA PRO A 12 5.42 -58.28 -13.74
C PRO A 12 4.95 -57.21 -12.74
N LEU A 13 4.01 -57.52 -11.84
CA LEU A 13 3.58 -56.57 -10.80
C LEU A 13 4.67 -56.32 -9.76
N ALA A 14 5.40 -57.36 -9.36
CA ALA A 14 6.53 -57.25 -8.45
C ALA A 14 7.67 -56.42 -9.06
N ILE A 15 7.96 -56.60 -10.36
CA ILE A 15 8.96 -55.79 -11.08
C ILE A 15 8.52 -54.32 -11.14
N PHE A 16 7.24 -54.04 -11.42
CA PHE A 16 6.70 -52.68 -11.43
C PHE A 16 6.81 -52.00 -10.06
N LEU A 17 6.50 -52.73 -8.99
CA LEU A 17 6.62 -52.24 -7.62
C LEU A 17 8.09 -51.97 -7.24
N TRP A 18 9.01 -52.83 -7.68
CA TRP A 18 10.43 -52.67 -7.40
C TRP A 18 11.05 -51.49 -8.16
N ILE A 19 10.61 -51.25 -9.41
CA ILE A 19 10.98 -50.06 -10.20
C ILE A 19 10.42 -48.79 -9.55
N ALA A 20 9.16 -48.81 -9.11
CA ALA A 20 8.55 -47.66 -8.42
C ALA A 20 9.30 -47.32 -7.11
N VAL A 21 9.66 -48.31 -6.30
CA VAL A 21 10.46 -48.11 -5.07
C VAL A 21 11.87 -47.60 -5.38
N SER A 22 12.50 -48.10 -6.45
CA SER A 22 13.83 -47.65 -6.86
C SER A 22 13.84 -46.21 -7.37
N ILE A 23 12.82 -45.79 -8.12
CA ILE A 23 12.63 -44.40 -8.56
C ILE A 23 12.36 -43.49 -7.35
N SER A 24 11.54 -43.94 -6.40
CA SER A 24 11.26 -43.20 -5.15
C SER A 24 12.55 -42.92 -4.35
N ASN A 25 13.46 -43.90 -4.28
CA ASN A 25 14.72 -43.77 -3.57
C ASN A 25 15.76 -42.92 -4.33
N LEU A 26 15.67 -42.83 -5.66
CA LEU A 26 16.48 -41.90 -6.46
C LEU A 26 16.09 -40.43 -6.24
N PHE A 27 14.82 -40.14 -5.97
CA PHE A 27 14.33 -38.79 -5.67
C PHE A 27 14.42 -38.39 -4.18
N SER A 28 14.48 -39.35 -3.26
CA SER A 28 14.63 -39.07 -1.82
C SER A 28 16.04 -38.67 -1.36
N SER A 29 17.08 -38.82 -2.20
CA SER A 29 18.45 -38.44 -1.80
C SER A 29 18.84 -36.97 -2.08
N ARG A 30 17.92 -36.14 -2.61
CA ARG A 30 18.18 -34.70 -2.85
C ARG A 30 17.59 -33.72 -1.84
N TYR A 31 16.89 -34.19 -0.80
CA TYR A 31 16.56 -33.35 0.37
C TYR A 31 17.45 -33.72 1.55
N GLY A 32 18.72 -33.35 1.44
CA GLY A 32 19.61 -33.31 2.59
C GLY A 32 19.15 -32.21 3.56
N LYS A 33 18.88 -32.59 4.82
CA LYS A 33 18.82 -31.66 5.96
C LYS A 33 20.07 -30.78 5.95
N GLN A 34 19.92 -29.54 5.54
CA GLN A 34 20.99 -28.54 5.61
C GLN A 34 21.05 -28.04 7.06
N ILE A 35 21.98 -28.59 7.83
CA ILE A 35 22.38 -28.03 9.13
C ILE A 35 23.03 -26.68 8.82
N TYR A 36 22.37 -25.60 9.23
CA TYR A 36 22.82 -24.23 9.04
C TYR A 36 24.07 -23.99 9.88
N ASN A 37 25.19 -23.69 9.22
CA ASN A 37 26.47 -23.39 9.86
C ASN A 37 26.88 -21.95 9.44
N PRO A 38 26.88 -20.95 10.32
CA PRO A 38 26.85 -19.53 9.95
C PRO A 38 28.23 -18.93 9.63
N ALA A 39 29.22 -19.70 9.19
CA ALA A 39 30.57 -19.21 8.98
C ALA A 39 31.17 -19.67 7.66
N LYS A 40 30.89 -18.92 6.57
CA LYS A 40 31.76 -18.64 5.40
C LYS A 40 30.92 -18.27 4.18
N HIS A 41 30.89 -16.98 3.85
CA HIS A 41 30.72 -16.52 2.47
C HIS A 41 31.41 -15.18 2.27
N ASP A 42 32.75 -15.22 2.22
CA ASP A 42 33.53 -14.28 1.43
C ASP A 42 34.00 -15.05 0.18
N THR A 43 33.28 -14.89 -0.93
CA THR A 43 33.78 -14.82 -2.32
C THR A 43 32.62 -14.95 -3.32
N PRO A 44 32.39 -13.97 -4.21
CA PRO A 44 31.41 -14.08 -5.28
C PRO A 44 31.96 -14.87 -6.49
N ILE A 45 31.16 -15.81 -6.97
CA ILE A 45 31.36 -16.55 -8.22
C ILE A 45 31.14 -15.58 -9.40
N ARG A 46 32.15 -15.38 -10.24
CA ARG A 46 32.06 -14.62 -11.51
C ARG A 46 31.58 -15.53 -12.64
N VAL A 47 30.56 -15.10 -13.37
CA VAL A 47 30.24 -15.58 -14.72
C VAL A 47 30.50 -14.43 -15.69
N PRO A 48 31.33 -14.57 -16.74
CA PRO A 48 31.62 -13.51 -17.68
C PRO A 48 30.54 -13.46 -18.76
N ILE A 49 29.93 -12.29 -18.99
CA ILE A 49 29.21 -12.01 -20.23
C ILE A 49 29.86 -10.79 -20.88
N SER A 50 30.73 -11.08 -21.85
CA SER A 50 31.17 -10.15 -22.87
C SER A 50 30.03 -9.89 -23.85
N HIS A 51 29.69 -8.62 -24.12
CA HIS A 51 29.65 -8.00 -25.46
C HIS A 51 29.14 -6.54 -25.35
N PRO A 52 29.78 -5.57 -26.03
CA PRO A 52 29.35 -4.17 -26.01
C PRO A 52 28.24 -3.95 -27.05
N PHE A 53 27.09 -3.40 -26.63
CA PHE A 53 26.06 -2.98 -27.57
C PHE A 53 26.21 -1.50 -27.96
N LYS A 54 26.18 -1.29 -29.29
CA LYS A 54 26.31 -0.01 -29.97
C LYS A 54 25.12 0.89 -29.69
N ASN A 55 25.46 2.15 -29.45
CA ASN A 55 24.58 3.27 -29.20
C ASN A 55 23.80 3.65 -30.48
N TYR A 56 22.47 3.54 -30.46
CA TYR A 56 21.59 4.15 -31.47
C TYR A 56 20.59 5.08 -30.78
N SER A 57 21.04 6.29 -30.46
CA SER A 57 20.16 7.44 -30.30
C SER A 57 19.96 8.10 -31.66
N LYS A 58 18.71 8.23 -32.12
CA LYS A 58 18.17 9.39 -32.87
C LYS A 58 16.81 9.06 -33.47
N THR A 59 15.73 9.53 -32.83
CA THR A 59 14.70 10.38 -33.45
C THR A 59 13.64 10.80 -32.40
N PRO A 60 13.30 12.10 -32.27
CA PRO A 60 12.24 12.58 -31.40
C PRO A 60 10.92 12.80 -32.16
N GLY A 61 9.81 12.57 -31.47
CA GLY A 61 8.51 13.21 -31.76
C GLY A 61 7.57 12.46 -32.69
N GLN A 62 6.45 11.97 -32.15
CA GLN A 62 5.23 11.84 -32.94
C GLN A 62 3.99 12.17 -32.11
N SER A 63 3.23 13.11 -32.66
CA SER A 63 2.03 13.78 -32.13
C SER A 63 0.81 12.86 -32.19
N TRP A 64 0.03 12.81 -31.10
CA TRP A 64 -1.28 12.17 -31.05
C TRP A 64 -2.33 13.11 -31.63
N ALA A 65 -2.53 13.06 -32.94
CA ALA A 65 -3.68 13.64 -33.60
C ALA A 65 -4.09 12.71 -34.74
N HIS A 66 -5.04 11.80 -34.47
CA HIS A 66 -5.99 11.25 -35.44
C HIS A 66 -6.86 10.20 -34.75
N LEU A 67 -8.05 10.61 -34.29
CA LEU A 67 -9.17 9.71 -34.09
C LEU A 67 -10.46 10.43 -34.53
N GLY A 68 -11.24 9.69 -35.32
CA GLY A 68 -12.29 10.14 -36.24
C GLY A 68 -13.40 11.01 -35.67
N ASN A 69 -13.83 11.94 -36.52
CA ASN A 69 -15.00 12.78 -36.37
C ASN A 69 -16.24 11.94 -36.76
N GLY A 70 -17.13 11.64 -35.80
CA GLY A 70 -18.35 10.87 -36.07
C GLY A 70 -19.35 10.91 -34.91
N ASN A 71 -20.30 11.85 -34.99
CA ASN A 71 -21.59 11.91 -34.29
C ASN A 71 -21.64 11.51 -32.79
N LEU A 72 -21.34 12.48 -31.92
CA LEU A 72 -21.57 12.40 -30.48
C LEU A 72 -22.54 13.51 -30.00
N ASN A 73 -23.77 13.52 -30.53
CA ASN A 73 -24.80 14.45 -30.07
C ASN A 73 -25.94 13.68 -29.40
N THR A 74 -25.73 13.29 -28.14
CA THR A 74 -26.71 13.11 -27.03
C THR A 74 -26.09 12.28 -25.90
N LEU A 75 -24.97 12.74 -25.33
CA LEU A 75 -24.60 12.34 -23.96
C LEU A 75 -24.97 13.47 -23.02
N HIS A 76 -25.72 13.14 -21.96
CA HIS A 76 -25.83 13.97 -20.77
C HIS A 76 -24.42 14.25 -20.27
N THR A 77 -23.85 15.38 -20.68
CA THR A 77 -22.54 15.85 -20.28
C THR A 77 -22.65 16.39 -18.86
N SER A 78 -22.50 15.49 -17.89
CA SER A 78 -21.81 15.88 -16.66
C SER A 78 -20.41 16.33 -17.08
N LYS A 79 -20.24 17.60 -17.43
CA LYS A 79 -18.91 18.18 -17.67
C LYS A 79 -18.17 18.15 -16.34
N ASN A 80 -17.49 17.04 -16.06
CA ASN A 80 -16.48 16.98 -15.03
C ASN A 80 -15.34 17.88 -15.50
N THR A 81 -15.42 19.16 -15.17
CA THR A 81 -14.34 20.12 -15.44
C THR A 81 -13.16 19.77 -14.55
N VAL A 82 -11.99 19.58 -15.15
CA VAL A 82 -10.75 19.40 -14.41
C VAL A 82 -10.45 20.68 -13.62
N PRO A 83 -10.24 20.61 -12.29
CA PRO A 83 -9.81 21.75 -11.48
C PRO A 83 -8.60 22.47 -12.09
N HIS A 84 -8.62 23.80 -12.16
CA HIS A 84 -7.48 24.55 -12.71
C HIS A 84 -6.18 24.29 -11.92
N ALA A 85 -6.27 24.18 -10.60
CA ALA A 85 -5.15 23.81 -9.75
C ALA A 85 -4.57 22.43 -10.10
N LEU A 86 -5.40 21.50 -10.56
CA LEU A 86 -4.94 20.19 -11.02
C LEU A 86 -4.12 20.31 -12.31
N LEU A 87 -4.51 21.18 -13.25
CA LEU A 87 -3.73 21.41 -14.48
C LEU A 87 -2.30 21.89 -14.18
N GLN A 88 -2.11 22.69 -13.12
CA GLN A 88 -0.78 23.13 -12.70
C GLN A 88 0.10 21.94 -12.25
N LEU A 89 -0.49 20.93 -11.62
CA LEU A 89 0.21 19.70 -11.20
C LEU A 89 0.58 18.79 -12.39
N THR A 90 -0.07 18.94 -13.54
CA THR A 90 0.29 18.21 -14.77
C THR A 90 1.44 18.86 -15.55
N ALA A 91 1.59 20.18 -15.42
CA ALA A 91 2.56 20.94 -16.20
C ALA A 91 4.00 20.85 -15.65
N TYR A 92 4.17 20.39 -14.42
CA TYR A 92 5.44 20.42 -13.71
C TYR A 92 5.93 19.02 -13.33
N CYS A 93 7.16 18.69 -13.73
CA CYS A 93 7.92 17.54 -13.26
C CYS A 93 9.30 18.07 -12.81
N SER A 94 9.60 18.04 -11.51
CA SER A 94 10.85 18.58 -10.94
C SER A 94 12.07 17.79 -11.39
N ASP A 95 11.94 16.47 -11.45
CA ASP A 95 13.05 15.55 -11.62
C ASP A 95 12.94 14.74 -12.92
N PRO A 96 14.07 14.45 -13.57
CA PRO A 96 14.08 13.57 -14.73
C PRO A 96 13.69 12.15 -14.30
N VAL A 97 12.89 11.51 -15.14
CA VAL A 97 12.49 10.10 -14.96
C VAL A 97 13.69 9.19 -15.19
N ASN A 98 13.86 8.17 -14.35
CA ASN A 98 14.91 7.17 -14.52
C ASN A 98 14.74 6.42 -15.86
N THR A 99 15.80 6.37 -16.66
CA THR A 99 15.75 5.83 -18.03
C THR A 99 15.61 4.32 -18.11
N PHE A 100 16.00 3.58 -17.06
CA PHE A 100 15.93 2.11 -17.00
C PHE A 100 14.60 1.64 -16.42
N THR A 101 14.18 2.25 -15.32
CA THR A 101 13.02 1.79 -14.54
C THR A 101 11.75 2.59 -14.85
N ASN A 102 11.86 3.72 -15.57
CA ASN A 102 10.78 4.67 -15.85
C ASN A 102 10.13 5.29 -14.59
N HIS A 103 10.78 5.19 -13.42
CA HIS A 103 10.27 5.77 -12.18
C HIS A 103 10.62 7.25 -12.06
N LEU A 104 9.68 8.04 -11.53
CA LEU A 104 9.96 9.35 -10.96
C LEU A 104 10.52 9.13 -9.55
N ARG A 105 11.71 9.67 -9.27
CA ARG A 105 12.35 9.51 -7.97
C ARG A 105 12.26 10.82 -7.20
N LEU A 106 11.62 10.77 -6.04
CA LEU A 106 11.54 11.90 -5.11
C LEU A 106 12.91 12.09 -4.44
N PRO A 107 13.31 13.34 -4.11
CA PRO A 107 14.55 13.60 -3.39
C PRO A 107 14.50 13.11 -1.93
N ASN A 108 13.30 12.93 -1.38
CA ASN A 108 13.06 12.51 0.00
C ASN A 108 13.60 11.10 0.27
N LEU A 109 14.11 10.86 1.48
CA LEU A 109 14.60 9.55 1.93
C LEU A 109 13.50 8.71 2.57
N LEU A 110 13.70 7.40 2.54
CA LEU A 110 13.07 6.46 3.47
C LEU A 110 13.90 6.39 4.76
N TYR A 111 13.20 6.41 5.88
CA TYR A 111 13.74 6.30 7.23
C TYR A 111 13.24 5.01 7.89
N ASN A 112 14.05 4.48 8.80
CA ASN A 112 13.74 3.24 9.50
C ASN A 112 12.56 3.41 10.47
N ILE A 113 11.76 2.35 10.58
CA ILE A 113 10.75 2.20 11.63
C ILE A 113 11.24 1.13 12.61
N SER A 114 11.28 1.45 13.90
CA SER A 114 11.60 0.47 14.93
C SER A 114 10.44 0.26 15.90
N MET A 115 10.05 -1.01 16.03
CA MET A 115 9.08 -1.44 17.03
C MET A 115 9.71 -1.67 18.42
N LYS A 116 11.04 -1.48 18.56
CA LYS A 116 11.74 -1.61 19.84
C LYS A 116 11.42 -0.39 20.73
N PRO A 117 10.75 -0.57 21.89
CA PRO A 117 10.44 0.55 22.77
C PRO A 117 11.71 1.19 23.34
N ARG A 118 11.61 2.43 23.83
CA ARG A 118 12.70 3.08 24.59
C ARG A 118 12.92 2.44 25.95
N LEU A 119 11.82 2.06 26.59
CA LEU A 119 11.83 1.42 27.90
C LEU A 119 11.25 0.02 27.72
N GLY A 120 12.09 -1.00 27.77
CA GLY A 120 11.63 -2.38 27.64
C GLY A 120 12.70 -3.36 27.19
N SER A 121 12.33 -4.63 27.17
CA SER A 121 13.19 -5.68 26.64
C SER A 121 13.37 -5.52 25.12
N PRO A 122 14.50 -5.99 24.57
CA PRO A 122 14.67 -6.12 23.14
C PRO A 122 13.50 -6.88 22.53
N GLU A 123 13.12 -6.47 21.32
CA GLU A 123 12.00 -7.05 20.63
C GLU A 123 12.52 -7.98 19.51
N PRO A 124 12.56 -9.30 19.72
CA PRO A 124 13.19 -10.25 18.79
C PRO A 124 12.31 -10.58 17.59
N ARG A 125 11.04 -10.14 17.61
CA ARG A 125 10.08 -10.42 16.55
C ARG A 125 10.44 -9.64 15.27
N THR A 126 10.08 -10.21 14.12
CA THR A 126 10.19 -9.53 12.82
C THR A 126 8.90 -8.77 12.55
N PHE A 127 9.01 -7.49 12.18
CA PHE A 127 7.88 -6.62 11.88
C PHE A 127 7.89 -6.28 10.40
N TRP A 128 6.72 -6.30 9.75
CA TRP A 128 6.57 -5.85 8.38
C TRP A 128 5.19 -5.23 8.14
N ASN A 129 5.03 -4.52 7.04
CA ASN A 129 3.78 -3.83 6.65
C ASN A 129 3.26 -2.83 7.67
N PRO A 130 4.08 -1.80 7.98
CA PRO A 130 3.72 -0.79 8.96
C PRO A 130 2.50 -0.02 8.48
N THR A 131 1.55 0.27 9.35
CA THR A 131 0.45 1.21 9.10
C THR A 131 0.60 2.35 10.07
N ILE A 132 0.79 3.56 9.55
CA ILE A 132 1.06 4.74 10.36
C ILE A 132 -0.20 5.60 10.44
N PHE A 133 -0.60 5.94 11.66
CA PHE A 133 -1.72 6.82 11.94
C PHE A 133 -1.24 8.03 12.74
N SER A 134 -1.38 9.22 12.16
CA SER A 134 -1.03 10.48 12.80
C SER A 134 -2.02 10.79 13.93
N LEU A 135 -1.54 10.92 15.16
CA LEU A 135 -2.37 11.22 16.31
C LEU A 135 -2.78 12.71 16.36
N PRO A 136 -3.77 13.06 17.19
CA PRO A 136 -4.10 14.44 17.50
C PRO A 136 -2.93 15.24 18.06
N TYR A 137 -2.91 16.55 17.86
CA TYR A 137 -1.76 17.37 18.32
C TYR A 137 -1.67 17.45 19.85
N TRP A 138 -2.79 17.23 20.54
CA TRP A 138 -2.88 17.17 21.98
C TRP A 138 -2.58 15.77 22.55
N ALA A 139 -2.36 14.79 21.68
CA ALA A 139 -1.89 13.48 22.12
C ALA A 139 -0.45 13.60 22.64
N LYS A 140 -0.09 12.74 23.59
CA LYS A 140 1.27 12.70 24.14
C LYS A 140 2.31 12.34 23.08
N ASN A 141 1.95 11.46 22.15
CA ASN A 141 2.81 10.97 21.08
C ASN A 141 2.24 11.35 19.71
N GLN A 142 3.10 11.38 18.71
CA GLN A 142 2.80 11.88 17.38
C GLN A 142 2.07 10.85 16.50
N TYR A 143 2.41 9.57 16.66
CA TYR A 143 1.94 8.52 15.76
C TYR A 143 1.51 7.27 16.53
N LEU A 144 0.61 6.51 15.91
CA LEU A 144 0.42 5.09 16.16
C LEU A 144 0.98 4.29 14.98
N ILE A 145 1.64 3.19 15.28
CA ILE A 145 2.13 2.24 14.28
C ILE A 145 1.43 0.91 14.54
N VAL A 146 0.83 0.34 13.51
CA VAL A 146 0.34 -1.05 13.52
C VAL A 146 1.15 -1.88 12.54
N SER A 147 1.76 -2.94 13.04
CA SER A 147 2.69 -3.77 12.28
C SER A 147 2.30 -5.25 12.37
N MET A 148 2.48 -5.97 11.27
CA MET A 148 2.30 -7.43 11.27
C MET A 148 3.53 -8.11 11.86
N VAL A 149 3.27 -9.22 12.56
CA VAL A 149 4.28 -10.06 13.21
C VAL A 149 3.92 -11.52 13.07
N TYR A 150 4.92 -12.39 12.87
CA TYR A 150 4.74 -13.84 12.89
C TYR A 150 5.17 -14.39 14.24
N LEU A 151 4.22 -14.96 14.98
CA LEU A 151 4.48 -15.60 16.26
C LEU A 151 4.84 -17.07 16.01
N LYS A 152 6.15 -17.37 15.97
CA LYS A 152 6.67 -18.71 15.67
C LYS A 152 6.14 -19.80 16.62
N ASP A 153 5.94 -19.44 17.88
CA ASP A 153 5.41 -20.28 18.96
C ASP A 153 3.92 -20.61 18.78
N ARG A 154 3.15 -19.68 18.19
CA ARG A 154 1.71 -19.85 17.94
C ARG A 154 1.40 -20.32 16.52
N GLY A 155 2.35 -20.21 15.59
CA GLY A 155 2.20 -20.63 14.19
C GLY A 155 1.34 -19.68 13.36
N TYR A 156 1.13 -18.43 13.81
CA TYR A 156 0.28 -17.48 13.11
C TYR A 156 0.71 -16.03 13.19
N ARG A 157 0.06 -15.20 12.38
CA ARG A 157 0.31 -13.77 12.29
C ARG A 157 -0.60 -13.00 13.23
N VAL A 158 -0.07 -11.95 13.84
CA VAL A 158 -0.84 -10.98 14.61
C VAL A 158 -0.49 -9.59 14.15
N ASN A 159 -1.37 -8.64 14.44
CA ASN A 159 -1.02 -7.23 14.37
C ASN A 159 -0.62 -6.78 15.77
N VAL A 160 0.46 -6.02 15.88
CA VAL A 160 0.80 -5.31 17.12
C VAL A 160 0.71 -3.82 16.88
N LEU A 161 0.46 -3.07 17.95
CA LEU A 161 0.39 -1.62 17.91
C LEU A 161 1.30 -0.99 18.98
N CYS A 162 1.86 0.17 18.67
CA CYS A 162 2.53 1.03 19.65
C CYS A 162 2.28 2.52 19.31
N GLU A 163 2.42 3.37 20.31
CA GLU A 163 2.59 4.81 20.13
C GLU A 163 4.05 5.11 19.81
N ALA A 164 4.30 6.08 18.94
CA ALA A 164 5.63 6.35 18.40
C ALA A 164 5.85 7.83 18.11
N ASN A 165 7.12 8.24 18.12
CA ASN A 165 7.55 9.58 17.74
C ASN A 165 8.72 9.51 16.77
N ILE A 166 8.80 10.51 15.89
CA ILE A 166 9.95 10.71 15.02
C ILE A 166 11.08 11.38 15.80
N CYS A 167 12.31 10.94 15.55
CA CYS A 167 13.49 11.72 15.91
C CYS A 167 14.39 11.92 14.69
N HIS A 168 15.13 13.03 14.70
CA HIS A 168 16.07 13.39 13.64
C HIS A 168 17.50 13.51 14.14
N SER A 169 18.46 13.39 13.22
CA SER A 169 19.85 13.70 13.51
C SER A 169 20.03 15.17 13.91
N ARG A 170 21.05 15.47 14.73
CA ARG A 170 21.35 16.83 15.23
C ARG A 170 21.58 17.86 14.13
N THR A 171 21.92 17.42 12.93
CA THR A 171 22.20 18.28 11.76
C THR A 171 20.95 18.71 10.99
N GLU A 172 19.80 18.07 11.20
CA GLU A 172 18.55 18.29 10.45
C GLU A 172 17.46 18.96 11.30
N ILE A 173 17.78 20.03 12.02
CA ILE A 173 16.75 20.82 12.71
C ILE A 173 15.94 21.61 11.66
N ARG A 174 15.00 20.94 10.99
CA ARG A 174 13.88 21.61 10.33
C ARG A 174 12.87 21.95 11.42
N GLY A 175 12.64 23.24 11.63
CA GLY A 175 11.89 23.83 12.75
C GLY A 175 10.40 23.47 12.85
N GLY A 176 10.04 22.19 12.90
CA GLY A 176 8.74 21.69 13.31
C GLY A 176 8.67 21.60 14.83
N PHE A 177 7.66 22.22 15.44
CA PHE A 177 7.58 22.55 16.87
C PHE A 177 7.61 21.37 17.87
N GLN A 178 7.68 20.09 17.47
CA GLN A 178 7.73 18.96 18.42
C GLN A 178 8.54 17.73 17.97
N GLU A 179 9.31 17.81 16.89
CA GLU A 179 10.19 16.69 16.54
C GLU A 179 11.48 16.78 17.34
N ARG A 180 11.85 15.66 17.98
CA ARG A 180 12.99 15.63 18.90
C ARG A 180 14.28 15.26 18.17
N VAL A 181 15.38 15.68 18.76
CA VAL A 181 16.71 15.19 18.40
C VAL A 181 16.85 13.75 18.86
N CYS A 182 17.39 12.87 18.01
CA CYS A 182 17.69 11.49 18.37
C CYS A 182 18.74 11.43 19.50
N THR A 183 18.49 10.56 20.48
CA THR A 183 19.47 10.16 21.49
C THR A 183 20.45 9.13 20.91
N ASP A 184 21.56 8.87 21.58
CA ASP A 184 22.53 7.86 21.12
C ASP A 184 21.89 6.47 20.99
N GLU A 185 20.95 6.14 21.88
CA GLU A 185 20.18 4.88 21.81
C GLU A 185 19.25 4.84 20.58
N ASP A 186 18.74 5.98 20.14
CA ASP A 186 17.94 6.03 18.92
C ASP A 186 18.78 5.82 17.69
N ILE A 187 19.97 6.41 17.65
CA ILE A 187 20.90 6.24 16.54
C ILE A 187 21.37 4.79 16.45
N GLU A 188 21.58 4.11 17.58
CA GLU A 188 21.91 2.67 17.59
C GLU A 188 20.78 1.83 16.98
N VAL A 189 19.52 2.19 17.20
CA VAL A 189 18.34 1.42 16.78
C VAL A 189 17.85 1.79 15.39
N LEU A 190 17.87 3.07 15.04
CA LEU A 190 17.29 3.63 13.80
C LEU A 190 18.35 3.95 12.76
N GLY A 191 19.63 4.04 13.14
CA GLY A 191 20.72 4.50 12.29
C GLY A 191 20.97 6.00 12.39
N SER A 192 22.01 6.48 11.70
CA SER A 192 22.51 7.86 11.77
C SER A 192 21.52 8.92 11.32
N ASN A 193 20.56 8.55 10.48
CA ASN A 193 19.56 9.47 9.92
C ASN A 193 18.33 9.61 10.84
N GLY A 194 18.27 8.88 11.95
CA GLY A 194 17.09 8.82 12.80
C GLY A 194 15.95 8.04 12.17
N GLY A 195 14.73 8.32 12.61
CA GLY A 195 13.54 7.61 12.14
C GLY A 195 12.38 7.62 13.14
N LEU A 196 11.48 6.65 12.98
CA LEU A 196 10.26 6.52 13.77
C LEU A 196 10.40 5.34 14.73
N ARG A 197 10.22 5.58 16.03
CA ARG A 197 10.40 4.55 17.07
C ARG A 197 9.26 4.51 18.06
N CYS A 198 8.85 3.30 18.45
CA CYS A 198 7.89 3.10 19.53
C CYS A 198 8.36 3.70 20.86
N GLU A 199 7.45 4.35 21.55
CA GLU A 199 7.64 4.85 22.92
C GLU A 199 7.30 3.80 23.96
N ASN A 200 6.25 3.03 23.71
CA ASN A 200 5.75 1.97 24.56
C ASN A 200 5.95 0.60 23.91
N THR A 201 5.93 -0.45 24.74
CA THR A 201 6.03 -1.83 24.27
C THR A 201 4.89 -2.15 23.31
N PRO A 202 5.17 -2.73 22.13
CA PRO A 202 4.12 -3.12 21.20
C PRO A 202 3.16 -4.14 21.80
N ILE A 203 1.88 -3.84 21.78
CA ILE A 203 0.81 -4.72 22.29
C ILE A 203 0.07 -5.39 21.13
N GLU A 204 -0.40 -6.63 21.31
CA GLU A 204 -1.21 -7.31 20.31
C GLU A 204 -2.56 -6.61 20.12
N VAL A 205 -2.94 -6.35 18.87
CA VAL A 205 -4.27 -5.84 18.52
C VAL A 205 -5.23 -7.01 18.55
N ASN A 206 -6.00 -7.12 19.64
CA ASN A 206 -6.95 -8.21 19.81
C ASN A 206 -8.25 -7.92 19.04
N VAL A 207 -8.39 -8.51 17.85
CA VAL A 207 -9.61 -8.44 17.05
C VAL A 207 -10.35 -9.79 17.13
N PRO A 208 -11.68 -9.81 17.31
CA PRO A 208 -12.44 -11.05 17.44
C PRO A 208 -12.34 -11.93 16.19
N PRO A 209 -12.24 -13.27 16.32
CA PRO A 209 -12.15 -14.17 15.17
C PRO A 209 -13.37 -14.03 14.26
N THR A 210 -13.15 -14.25 12.96
CA THR A 210 -14.17 -14.15 11.92
C THR A 210 -14.52 -15.52 11.35
N PRO A 211 -15.76 -15.74 10.91
CA PRO A 211 -16.16 -17.01 10.30
C PRO A 211 -15.63 -17.13 8.87
N ALA A 212 -15.54 -18.37 8.38
CA ALA A 212 -14.99 -18.71 7.07
C ALA A 212 -16.01 -19.47 6.22
N GLU A 213 -16.86 -18.76 5.50
CA GLU A 213 -17.82 -19.37 4.58
C GLU A 213 -17.29 -19.36 3.14
N SER A 214 -17.78 -20.26 2.29
CA SER A 214 -17.54 -20.20 0.83
C SER A 214 -16.07 -20.23 0.34
N CYS A 215 -15.12 -20.73 1.14
CA CYS A 215 -13.77 -21.06 0.66
C CYS A 215 -13.80 -22.37 -0.15
N GLN A 216 -13.58 -22.30 -1.46
CA GLN A 216 -13.67 -23.43 -2.38
C GLN A 216 -12.46 -23.48 -3.33
N GLY A 217 -12.08 -24.68 -3.79
CA GLY A 217 -11.00 -24.87 -4.76
C GLY A 217 -9.68 -24.31 -4.28
N ASN A 218 -9.04 -23.45 -5.08
CA ASN A 218 -7.74 -22.85 -4.76
C ASN A 218 -7.76 -21.96 -3.49
N GLN A 219 -8.93 -21.69 -2.93
CA GLN A 219 -9.11 -20.86 -1.73
C GLN A 219 -9.40 -21.70 -0.46
N GLU A 220 -9.48 -23.02 -0.54
CA GLU A 220 -9.74 -23.88 0.63
C GLU A 220 -8.69 -23.70 1.73
N GLY A 221 -7.42 -23.53 1.36
CA GLY A 221 -6.34 -23.23 2.31
C GLY A 221 -6.46 -21.86 3.00
N LEU A 222 -7.43 -21.03 2.59
CA LEU A 222 -7.71 -19.73 3.19
C LEU A 222 -8.84 -19.78 4.24
N ALA A 223 -9.52 -20.93 4.39
CA ALA A 223 -10.59 -21.09 5.36
C ALA A 223 -10.08 -20.92 6.80
N ASP A 224 -8.87 -21.41 7.07
CA ASP A 224 -8.27 -21.40 8.40
C ASP A 224 -6.99 -20.55 8.46
N ILE A 225 -6.95 -19.40 7.77
CA ILE A 225 -5.79 -18.50 7.92
C ILE A 225 -5.84 -17.86 9.30
N PRO A 226 -4.84 -18.08 10.15
CA PRO A 226 -4.89 -17.54 11.49
C PRO A 226 -4.46 -16.07 11.52
N GLY A 227 -5.25 -15.24 12.20
CA GLY A 227 -4.98 -13.82 12.42
C GLY A 227 -5.55 -12.88 11.36
N PHE A 228 -5.25 -11.60 11.52
CA PHE A 228 -5.72 -10.53 10.64
C PHE A 228 -4.61 -10.05 9.73
N HIS A 229 -4.97 -9.72 8.49
CA HIS A 229 -4.03 -9.33 7.46
C HIS A 229 -4.27 -7.90 6.99
N ASP A 230 -3.19 -7.28 6.54
CA ASP A 230 -3.19 -5.98 5.85
C ASP A 230 -3.99 -4.91 6.59
N PRO A 231 -3.62 -4.61 7.86
CA PRO A 231 -4.27 -3.55 8.60
C PRO A 231 -4.16 -2.24 7.84
N ARG A 232 -5.22 -1.43 7.87
CA ARG A 232 -5.26 -0.07 7.33
C ARG A 232 -5.97 0.82 8.32
N ILE A 233 -5.34 1.92 8.71
CA ILE A 233 -5.94 2.88 9.65
C ILE A 233 -6.11 4.22 8.96
N PHE A 234 -7.26 4.85 9.15
CA PHE A 234 -7.57 6.16 8.60
C PHE A 234 -8.59 6.89 9.45
N TYR A 235 -8.66 8.21 9.28
CA TYR A 235 -9.73 9.03 9.85
C TYR A 235 -11.00 8.92 9.01
N SER A 236 -12.13 8.62 9.65
CA SER A 236 -13.44 8.73 9.01
C SER A 236 -13.79 10.20 8.72
N GLY A 237 -14.82 10.46 7.91
CA GLY A 237 -15.34 11.82 7.72
C GLY A 237 -15.85 12.49 9.01
N ARG A 238 -16.00 11.73 10.10
CA ARG A 238 -16.39 12.21 11.44
C ARG A 238 -15.21 12.34 12.40
N GLY A 239 -13.99 12.08 11.93
CA GLY A 239 -12.75 12.12 12.72
C GLY A 239 -12.51 10.86 13.55
N GLU A 240 -13.19 9.74 13.26
CA GLU A 240 -12.99 8.49 14.01
C GLU A 240 -11.75 7.74 13.52
N PRO A 241 -10.97 7.10 14.40
CA PRO A 241 -9.86 6.24 14.00
C PRO A 241 -10.39 4.87 13.59
N ILE A 242 -10.55 4.61 12.28
CA ILE A 242 -11.07 3.33 11.79
C ILE A 242 -9.90 2.42 11.44
N LEU A 243 -9.88 1.23 12.04
CA LEU A 243 -9.03 0.11 11.64
C LEU A 243 -9.83 -0.80 10.71
N MET A 244 -9.30 -0.99 9.51
CA MET A 244 -9.80 -1.96 8.53
C MET A 244 -8.80 -3.11 8.40
N VAL A 245 -9.29 -4.35 8.39
CA VAL A 245 -8.48 -5.57 8.32
C VAL A 245 -9.09 -6.59 7.37
N SER A 246 -8.25 -7.40 6.73
CA SER A 246 -8.66 -8.55 5.94
C SER A 246 -8.69 -9.81 6.81
N SER A 247 -9.78 -10.58 6.73
CA SER A 247 -9.92 -11.85 7.44
C SER A 247 -11.00 -12.72 6.78
N GLN A 248 -11.31 -13.87 7.36
CA GLN A 248 -12.36 -14.74 6.86
C GLN A 248 -13.73 -14.02 6.83
N SER A 249 -14.59 -14.40 5.88
CA SER A 249 -15.84 -13.71 5.61
C SER A 249 -17.08 -14.60 5.83
N ARG A 250 -18.19 -13.96 6.23
CA ARG A 250 -19.52 -14.61 6.32
C ARG A 250 -20.18 -14.79 4.95
N TYR A 251 -19.72 -14.05 3.94
CA TYR A 251 -20.40 -13.97 2.64
C TYR A 251 -19.50 -14.37 1.46
N ALA A 252 -18.20 -14.46 1.69
CA ALA A 252 -17.14 -14.82 0.77
C ALA A 252 -16.08 -15.63 1.53
N CYS A 253 -15.00 -16.07 0.87
CA CYS A 253 -13.91 -16.76 1.57
C CYS A 253 -13.09 -15.79 2.44
N ILE A 254 -12.64 -14.68 1.85
CA ILE A 254 -11.94 -13.59 2.54
C ILE A 254 -12.70 -12.29 2.28
N GLY A 255 -12.85 -11.49 3.33
CA GLY A 255 -13.50 -10.18 3.29
C GLY A 255 -12.75 -9.14 4.10
N LEU A 256 -13.29 -7.92 4.06
CA LEU A 256 -12.76 -6.76 4.79
C LEU A 256 -13.69 -6.38 5.93
N TRP A 257 -13.10 -6.11 7.08
CA TRP A 257 -13.79 -5.76 8.30
C TRP A 257 -13.34 -4.40 8.79
N SER A 258 -14.25 -3.62 9.38
CA SER A 258 -13.95 -2.33 10.01
C SER A 258 -14.32 -2.35 11.49
N ILE A 259 -13.49 -1.71 12.30
CA ILE A 259 -13.72 -1.46 13.73
C ILE A 259 -13.14 -0.10 14.10
N ASP A 260 -13.81 0.61 15.01
CA ASP A 260 -13.23 1.79 15.63
C ASP A 260 -12.06 1.36 16.53
N LEU A 261 -10.86 1.86 16.24
CA LEU A 261 -9.62 1.46 16.88
C LEU A 261 -9.67 1.63 18.41
N ARG A 262 -10.46 2.59 18.92
CA ARG A 262 -10.69 2.79 20.37
C ARG A 262 -11.39 1.62 21.04
N SER A 263 -11.98 0.70 20.27
CA SER A 263 -12.65 -0.49 20.78
C SER A 263 -11.67 -1.64 21.04
N VAL A 264 -10.47 -1.59 20.46
CA VAL A 264 -9.41 -2.59 20.63
C VAL A 264 -8.14 -2.00 21.28
N TYR A 265 -8.07 -0.68 21.38
CA TYR A 265 -7.02 0.06 22.08
C TYR A 265 -7.63 1.21 22.89
N SER A 266 -7.91 0.94 24.16
CA SER A 266 -8.70 1.81 25.04
C SER A 266 -8.04 3.16 25.37
N GLU A 267 -6.73 3.22 25.32
CA GLU A 267 -5.90 4.38 25.64
C GLU A 267 -6.18 5.55 24.69
N LEU A 268 -6.66 5.25 23.47
CA LEU A 268 -7.13 6.28 22.55
C LEU A 268 -8.44 6.95 22.98
N GLU A 269 -9.25 6.32 23.83
CA GLU A 269 -10.51 6.92 24.25
C GLU A 269 -10.28 8.25 24.97
N GLU A 270 -9.28 8.29 25.85
CA GLU A 270 -8.90 9.50 26.58
C GLU A 270 -8.35 10.57 25.62
N VAL A 271 -7.47 10.18 24.69
CA VAL A 271 -6.91 11.09 23.68
C VAL A 271 -8.03 11.70 22.84
N PHE A 272 -8.99 10.93 22.36
CA PHE A 272 -10.05 11.46 21.50
C PHE A 272 -11.11 12.24 22.29
N SER A 273 -11.38 11.85 23.54
CA SER A 273 -12.34 12.53 24.43
C SER A 273 -11.84 13.87 24.95
N SER A 274 -10.52 14.04 25.07
CA SER A 274 -9.86 15.27 25.50
C SER A 274 -9.73 16.33 24.40
N SER A 275 -10.43 16.19 23.27
CA SER A 275 -10.33 17.13 22.16
C SER A 275 -10.66 18.57 22.61
N PRO A 276 -9.74 19.54 22.41
CA PRO A 276 -9.91 20.91 22.90
C PRO A 276 -11.13 21.64 22.30
N LYS A 277 -11.56 21.25 21.10
CA LYS A 277 -12.70 21.86 20.40
C LYS A 277 -13.98 21.02 20.46
N ARG A 278 -13.92 19.82 21.03
CA ARG A 278 -15.05 18.90 21.07
C ARG A 278 -15.04 18.04 22.33
N PHE A 279 -15.95 18.38 23.24
CA PHE A 279 -16.16 17.57 24.44
C PHE A 279 -16.62 16.15 24.09
N GLY A 280 -15.91 15.12 24.55
CA GLY A 280 -16.28 13.71 24.39
C GLY A 280 -15.95 13.07 23.04
N GLY A 281 -15.19 13.73 22.17
CA GLY A 281 -14.67 13.14 20.93
C GLY A 281 -15.74 12.71 19.90
N PRO A 282 -15.33 12.00 18.82
CA PRO A 282 -16.24 11.45 17.84
C PRO A 282 -16.98 10.21 18.37
N LEU A 283 -18.26 10.05 18.05
CA LEU A 283 -19.00 8.81 18.35
C LEU A 283 -18.41 7.64 17.55
N LYS A 284 -18.49 6.42 18.07
CA LYS A 284 -18.03 5.20 17.39
C LYS A 284 -19.10 4.69 16.43
N SER A 285 -18.83 4.72 15.13
CA SER A 285 -19.70 4.20 14.06
C SER A 285 -19.53 2.68 13.90
N TYR A 286 -18.35 2.15 14.24
CA TYR A 286 -18.04 0.72 14.23
C TYR A 286 -17.55 0.25 15.61
N PRO A 287 -18.39 0.29 16.66
CA PRO A 287 -17.98 -0.12 18.01
C PRO A 287 -17.67 -1.62 18.13
N VAL A 288 -18.08 -2.41 17.13
CA VAL A 288 -17.80 -3.83 17.00
C VAL A 288 -17.29 -4.13 15.59
N LEU A 289 -16.57 -5.24 15.44
CA LEU A 289 -16.04 -5.68 14.16
C LEU A 289 -17.19 -5.89 13.16
N THR A 290 -17.19 -5.09 12.10
CA THR A 290 -18.29 -5.02 11.12
C THR A 290 -17.75 -5.37 9.74
N GLU A 291 -18.35 -6.39 9.11
CA GLU A 291 -17.97 -6.82 7.76
C GLU A 291 -18.44 -5.81 6.72
N LEU A 292 -17.54 -5.37 5.84
CA LEU A 292 -17.92 -4.58 4.68
C LEU A 292 -18.41 -5.55 3.61
N THR A 293 -19.65 -5.38 3.16
CA THR A 293 -20.31 -6.35 2.28
C THR A 293 -21.00 -5.64 1.12
N ARG A 294 -20.53 -5.94 -0.10
CA ARG A 294 -21.16 -5.41 -1.31
C ARG A 294 -22.52 -6.07 -1.57
N ASN A 295 -23.42 -5.27 -2.11
CA ASN A 295 -24.82 -5.62 -2.38
C ASN A 295 -25.17 -5.26 -3.84
N PRO A 296 -25.97 -6.06 -4.56
CA PRO A 296 -26.67 -7.27 -4.14
C PRO A 296 -25.75 -8.52 -4.06
N PRO A 297 -26.18 -9.64 -3.43
CA PRO A 297 -25.34 -10.83 -3.20
C PRO A 297 -24.63 -11.39 -4.44
N GLU A 298 -25.27 -11.33 -5.60
CA GLU A 298 -24.73 -11.78 -6.89
C GLU A 298 -23.51 -10.98 -7.37
N THR A 299 -23.22 -9.83 -6.77
CA THR A 299 -22.03 -9.02 -7.10
C THR A 299 -20.80 -9.38 -6.26
N ARG A 300 -20.96 -10.24 -5.24
CA ARG A 300 -19.90 -10.63 -4.31
C ARG A 300 -18.89 -11.54 -5.00
N ARG A 301 -17.62 -11.26 -4.78
CA ARG A 301 -16.50 -12.11 -5.19
C ARG A 301 -16.09 -13.00 -4.03
N SER A 302 -15.48 -14.13 -4.32
CA SER A 302 -15.00 -15.04 -3.27
C SER A 302 -13.84 -14.46 -2.46
N TYR A 303 -13.13 -13.47 -2.99
CA TYR A 303 -11.99 -12.83 -2.35
C TYR A 303 -12.11 -11.31 -2.42
N GLU A 304 -12.64 -10.71 -1.36
CA GLU A 304 -12.87 -9.28 -1.25
C GLU A 304 -11.72 -8.63 -0.48
N LYS A 305 -10.83 -7.97 -1.22
CA LYS A 305 -9.61 -7.36 -0.70
C LYS A 305 -9.31 -6.07 -1.47
N ASN A 306 -8.45 -5.24 -0.88
CA ASN A 306 -7.97 -3.99 -1.47
C ASN A 306 -9.10 -2.97 -1.68
N TRP A 307 -10.11 -2.97 -0.81
CA TRP A 307 -11.09 -1.89 -0.79
C TRP A 307 -10.57 -0.72 0.02
N PHE A 308 -11.20 0.44 -0.12
CA PHE A 308 -11.02 1.54 0.82
C PHE A 308 -12.34 2.26 1.06
N ILE A 309 -12.48 2.80 2.26
CA ILE A 309 -13.59 3.68 2.62
C ILE A 309 -13.14 5.13 2.39
N PHE A 310 -14.03 5.95 1.84
CA PHE A 310 -13.84 7.40 1.73
C PHE A 310 -15.13 8.12 2.09
N SER A 311 -15.01 9.35 2.61
CA SER A 311 -16.15 10.11 3.12
C SER A 311 -16.12 11.55 2.59
N PRO A 312 -16.96 11.92 1.60
CA PRO A 312 -17.02 13.29 1.11
C PRO A 312 -17.55 14.25 2.16
N THR A 313 -18.46 13.77 3.01
CA THR A 313 -19.05 14.53 4.13
C THR A 313 -19.01 13.69 5.41
N PRO A 314 -19.15 14.30 6.60
CA PRO A 314 -19.26 13.54 7.86
C PRO A 314 -20.46 12.61 7.93
N SER A 315 -21.50 12.83 7.12
CA SER A 315 -22.73 12.05 7.12
C SER A 315 -22.76 10.92 6.08
N SER A 316 -21.77 10.84 5.20
CA SER A 316 -21.77 9.86 4.11
C SER A 316 -20.39 9.25 3.90
N SER A 317 -20.38 7.93 3.79
CA SER A 317 -19.21 7.14 3.44
C SER A 317 -19.52 6.24 2.26
N TYR A 318 -18.50 5.96 1.48
CA TYR A 318 -18.54 5.13 0.29
C TYR A 318 -17.40 4.12 0.36
N VAL A 319 -17.59 2.98 -0.30
CA VAL A 319 -16.58 1.94 -0.43
C VAL A 319 -16.23 1.81 -1.90
N HIS A 320 -14.93 1.87 -2.18
CA HIS A 320 -14.38 1.53 -3.48
C HIS A 320 -13.99 0.05 -3.52
N TYR A 321 -14.33 -0.66 -4.60
CA TYR A 321 -14.11 -2.11 -4.74
C TYR A 321 -13.06 -2.47 -5.79
N GLU A 322 -13.43 -2.34 -7.06
CA GLU A 322 -12.67 -2.86 -8.19
C GLU A 322 -11.85 -1.73 -8.78
N LEU A 323 -10.59 -2.01 -9.05
CA LEU A 323 -9.68 -1.09 -9.72
C LEU A 323 -8.95 -1.86 -10.81
N THR A 324 -9.37 -1.74 -12.06
CA THR A 324 -8.71 -2.38 -13.21
C THR A 324 -8.57 -1.37 -14.35
N SER A 325 -7.86 -1.78 -15.40
CA SER A 325 -7.76 -1.04 -16.66
C SER A 325 -9.08 -0.85 -17.39
N SER A 326 -10.12 -1.60 -17.02
CA SER A 326 -11.42 -1.60 -17.69
C SER A 326 -12.59 -1.24 -16.78
N THR A 327 -12.42 -1.31 -15.47
CA THR A 327 -13.55 -1.22 -14.55
C THR A 327 -13.11 -0.62 -13.22
N ARG A 328 -13.89 0.37 -12.79
CA ARG A 328 -13.86 0.92 -11.44
C ARG A 328 -15.23 0.81 -10.82
N THR A 329 -15.34 0.34 -9.57
CA THR A 329 -16.65 0.30 -8.89
C THR A 329 -16.59 0.88 -7.50
N PHE A 330 -17.61 1.67 -7.16
CA PHE A 330 -17.85 2.13 -5.79
C PHE A 330 -19.33 2.11 -5.47
N ALA A 331 -19.66 2.01 -4.19
CA ALA A 331 -21.02 2.11 -3.70
C ALA A 331 -21.08 2.89 -2.39
N LYS A 332 -22.27 3.39 -2.06
CA LYS A 332 -22.50 4.09 -0.80
C LYS A 332 -22.60 3.06 0.33
N LEU A 333 -21.91 3.32 1.43
CA LEU A 333 -22.00 2.51 2.63
C LEU A 333 -23.33 2.83 3.34
N ILE A 334 -24.06 1.77 3.69
CA ILE A 334 -25.32 1.83 4.44
C ILE A 334 -25.14 1.07 5.76
N GLY A 335 -26.20 1.03 6.58
CA GLY A 335 -26.14 0.40 7.91
C GLY A 335 -25.62 -1.04 7.88
N SER A 336 -24.99 -1.45 8.98
CA SER A 336 -24.47 -2.82 9.20
C SER A 336 -23.39 -3.28 8.21
N GLY A 337 -22.64 -2.36 7.61
CA GLY A 337 -21.53 -2.68 6.71
C GLY A 337 -21.94 -3.05 5.27
N PHE A 338 -23.24 -3.10 4.99
CA PHE A 338 -23.74 -3.29 3.63
C PHE A 338 -23.57 -2.04 2.78
N THR A 339 -23.62 -2.19 1.47
CA THR A 339 -23.61 -1.05 0.55
C THR A 339 -24.86 -0.98 -0.32
N THR A 340 -25.02 0.13 -1.02
CA THR A 340 -25.91 0.21 -2.19
C THR A 340 -25.35 -0.60 -3.36
N THR A 341 -26.09 -0.59 -4.46
CA THR A 341 -25.58 -0.99 -5.78
C THR A 341 -24.45 -0.07 -6.25
N ASN A 342 -23.73 -0.50 -7.30
CA ASN A 342 -22.70 0.29 -7.96
C ASN A 342 -23.22 1.67 -8.37
N LEU A 343 -22.45 2.71 -8.05
CA LEU A 343 -22.74 4.12 -8.34
C LEU A 343 -21.73 4.75 -9.32
N THR A 344 -20.79 3.97 -9.86
CA THR A 344 -19.88 4.46 -10.90
C THR A 344 -20.65 4.91 -12.13
N ASP A 345 -20.19 6.01 -12.74
CA ASP A 345 -20.71 6.46 -14.04
C ASP A 345 -20.44 5.38 -15.10
N PRO A 346 -21.48 4.85 -15.77
CA PRO A 346 -21.32 3.81 -16.79
C PRO A 346 -20.48 4.26 -18.00
N ASN A 347 -20.29 5.57 -18.19
CA ASN A 347 -19.49 6.15 -19.27
C ASN A 347 -18.09 6.56 -18.82
N GLU A 348 -17.69 6.28 -17.56
CA GLU A 348 -16.35 6.60 -17.09
C GLU A 348 -15.30 5.83 -17.91
N ILE A 349 -14.43 6.58 -18.58
CA ILE A 349 -13.30 6.00 -19.30
C ILE A 349 -12.20 5.74 -18.28
N SER A 350 -11.72 4.49 -18.23
CA SER A 350 -10.66 4.10 -17.31
C SER A 350 -9.40 4.93 -17.52
N CYS A 351 -8.86 5.46 -16.42
CA CYS A 351 -7.56 6.11 -16.39
C CYS A 351 -6.39 5.12 -16.40
N LEU A 352 -6.66 3.89 -15.99
CA LEU A 352 -5.67 2.83 -15.88
C LEU A 352 -5.55 2.12 -17.22
N VAL A 353 -4.32 1.87 -17.64
CA VAL A 353 -4.02 1.27 -18.95
C VAL A 353 -3.13 0.06 -18.72
N ASP A 354 -3.46 -1.04 -19.38
CA ASP A 354 -2.58 -2.21 -19.42
C ASP A 354 -1.43 -1.99 -20.40
N ALA A 355 -0.35 -2.73 -20.21
CA ALA A 355 0.79 -2.65 -21.12
C ALA A 355 0.39 -3.24 -22.48
N THR A 356 0.84 -2.61 -23.56
CA THR A 356 0.59 -3.12 -24.91
C THR A 356 1.41 -4.39 -25.18
N PRO A 357 1.01 -5.24 -26.14
CA PRO A 357 1.81 -6.40 -26.55
C PRO A 357 3.25 -6.04 -26.96
N GLU A 358 3.44 -4.88 -27.60
CA GLU A 358 4.75 -4.37 -28.01
C GLU A 358 5.61 -4.00 -26.81
N GLU A 359 5.01 -3.32 -25.84
CA GLU A 359 5.61 -2.95 -24.56
C GLU A 359 6.06 -4.17 -23.74
N ILE A 360 5.24 -5.23 -23.75
CA ILE A 360 5.58 -6.52 -23.14
C ILE A 360 6.73 -7.19 -23.91
N LYS A 361 6.67 -7.20 -25.25
CA LYS A 361 7.70 -7.81 -26.10
C LYS A 361 9.06 -7.14 -25.97
N LEU A 362 9.08 -5.84 -25.69
CA LEU A 362 10.29 -5.06 -25.41
C LEU A 362 10.83 -5.29 -23.99
N ASN A 363 10.26 -6.21 -23.21
CA ASN A 363 10.58 -6.48 -21.81
C ASN A 363 10.52 -5.24 -20.91
N ARG A 364 9.76 -4.20 -21.30
CA ARG A 364 9.56 -3.00 -20.48
C ARG A 364 8.53 -3.26 -19.38
N TYR A 365 7.54 -4.09 -19.68
CA TYR A 365 6.47 -4.45 -18.74
C TYR A 365 6.19 -5.95 -18.77
N MET A 366 5.69 -6.48 -17.65
CA MET A 366 5.28 -7.88 -17.57
C MET A 366 3.84 -8.04 -18.04
N ALA A 367 3.57 -9.15 -18.73
CA ALA A 367 2.20 -9.61 -18.98
C ALA A 367 1.48 -9.89 -17.65
N ASN A 368 0.16 -9.72 -17.62
CA ASN A 368 -0.70 -10.05 -16.46
C ASN A 368 -0.45 -9.20 -15.19
N ALA A 369 0.06 -7.98 -15.34
CA ALA A 369 0.09 -7.04 -14.24
C ALA A 369 -1.35 -6.72 -13.77
N THR A 370 -1.53 -6.54 -12.46
CA THR A 370 -2.84 -6.28 -11.84
C THR A 370 -2.80 -5.00 -11.02
N TRP A 371 -3.86 -4.21 -11.09
CA TRP A 371 -3.98 -2.95 -10.36
C TRP A 371 -4.69 -3.18 -9.02
N HIS A 372 -4.10 -2.73 -7.92
CA HIS A 372 -4.67 -2.87 -6.58
C HIS A 372 -4.68 -1.53 -5.86
N GLN A 373 -5.72 -1.26 -5.08
CA GLN A 373 -5.66 -0.20 -4.08
C GLN A 373 -4.63 -0.57 -3.01
N ALA A 374 -3.67 0.32 -2.77
CA ALA A 374 -2.62 0.09 -1.78
C ALA A 374 -2.99 0.66 -0.41
N THR A 375 -3.55 1.88 -0.39
CA THR A 375 -3.71 2.70 0.82
C THR A 375 -5.15 3.21 1.00
N PRO A 376 -5.54 3.65 2.21
CA PRO A 376 -6.71 4.53 2.38
C PRO A 376 -6.59 5.81 1.54
N ALA A 377 -7.70 6.52 1.35
CA ALA A 377 -7.71 7.81 0.66
C ALA A 377 -7.64 8.98 1.65
N LEU A 378 -6.91 10.03 1.30
CA LEU A 378 -6.90 11.32 2.00
C LEU A 378 -7.73 12.34 1.24
N LYS A 379 -8.40 13.24 1.96
CA LYS A 379 -9.13 14.36 1.37
C LYS A 379 -8.19 15.55 1.23
N LEU A 380 -8.03 16.06 0.03
CA LEU A 380 -7.11 17.14 -0.29
C LEU A 380 -7.86 18.35 -0.84
N ILE A 381 -7.61 19.51 -0.26
CA ILE A 381 -7.99 20.81 -0.80
C ILE A 381 -6.86 21.26 -1.74
N LEU A 382 -7.19 21.55 -3.00
CA LEU A 382 -6.21 21.86 -4.05
C LEU A 382 -5.64 23.29 -3.97
N CYS A 383 -5.29 23.71 -2.76
CA CYS A 383 -4.66 25.00 -2.49
C CYS A 383 -3.63 24.88 -1.36
N THR A 384 -2.80 25.91 -1.20
CA THR A 384 -1.96 26.07 -0.03
C THR A 384 -2.79 26.66 1.12
N ARG A 385 -2.41 26.37 2.36
CA ARG A 385 -3.16 26.82 3.55
C ARG A 385 -3.10 28.34 3.74
N THR A 386 -2.03 28.97 3.26
CA THR A 386 -1.81 30.42 3.34
C THR A 386 -2.53 31.20 2.25
N ASN A 387 -3.08 30.55 1.22
CA ASN A 387 -3.82 31.21 0.15
C ASN A 387 -5.28 31.48 0.57
N SER A 388 -5.49 32.60 1.27
CA SER A 388 -6.82 33.02 1.75
C SER A 388 -7.83 33.24 0.63
N THR A 389 -7.39 33.74 -0.53
CA THR A 389 -8.25 33.95 -1.70
C THR A 389 -8.85 32.63 -2.17
N CYS A 390 -8.02 31.61 -2.39
CA CYS A 390 -8.52 30.31 -2.80
C CYS A 390 -9.48 29.68 -1.78
N ILE A 391 -9.15 29.79 -0.48
CA ILE A 391 -10.00 29.23 0.58
C ILE A 391 -11.37 29.92 0.61
N SER A 392 -11.42 31.23 0.34
CA SER A 392 -12.68 31.99 0.31
C SER A 392 -13.56 31.68 -0.91
N GLU A 393 -12.97 31.23 -2.02
CA GLU A 393 -13.65 30.95 -3.30
C GLU A 393 -14.14 29.50 -3.45
N THR A 394 -14.39 28.80 -2.33
CA THR A 394 -14.81 27.38 -2.32
C THR A 394 -13.83 26.46 -3.07
N PRO A 395 -12.69 26.11 -2.45
CA PRO A 395 -11.61 25.44 -3.16
C PRO A 395 -11.98 24.04 -3.65
N ASP A 396 -11.47 23.68 -4.82
CA ASP A 396 -11.61 22.33 -5.36
C ASP A 396 -11.05 21.30 -4.38
N THR A 397 -11.85 20.27 -4.14
CA THR A 397 -11.49 19.20 -3.20
C THR A 397 -11.49 17.87 -3.94
N VAL A 398 -10.48 17.05 -3.65
CA VAL A 398 -10.26 15.73 -4.26
C VAL A 398 -9.95 14.70 -3.18
N PHE A 399 -10.02 13.43 -3.57
CA PHE A 399 -9.38 12.36 -2.81
C PHE A 399 -8.08 11.96 -3.48
N ILE A 400 -7.06 11.67 -2.68
CA ILE A 400 -5.78 11.14 -3.14
C ILE A 400 -5.49 9.80 -2.47
N ALA A 401 -4.89 8.87 -3.20
CA ALA A 401 -4.44 7.60 -2.63
C ALA A 401 -3.30 7.01 -3.44
N ALA A 402 -2.48 6.16 -2.80
CA ALA A 402 -1.58 5.27 -3.49
C ALA A 402 -2.31 4.01 -3.99
N ILE A 403 -2.01 3.64 -5.23
CA ILE A 403 -2.37 2.37 -5.86
C ILE A 403 -1.09 1.68 -6.32
N HIS A 404 -1.15 0.35 -6.44
CA HIS A 404 -0.04 -0.40 -6.99
C HIS A 404 -0.40 -1.10 -8.28
N ARG A 405 0.52 -1.09 -9.23
CA ARG A 405 0.57 -2.07 -10.31
C ARG A 405 1.43 -3.24 -9.86
N LYS A 406 0.79 -4.36 -9.55
CA LYS A 406 1.44 -5.61 -9.16
C LYS A 406 1.84 -6.40 -10.38
N HIS A 407 3.12 -6.63 -10.56
CA HIS A 407 3.63 -7.54 -11.56
C HIS A 407 3.90 -8.90 -10.92
N LYS A 408 3.30 -9.93 -11.49
CA LYS A 408 3.63 -11.32 -11.24
C LYS A 408 4.25 -11.84 -12.52
N ASN A 409 5.30 -12.65 -12.42
CA ASN A 409 5.84 -13.28 -13.59
C ASN A 409 5.44 -14.77 -13.62
N VAL A 410 5.49 -15.36 -14.82
CA VAL A 410 5.07 -16.75 -15.06
C VAL A 410 6.10 -17.76 -14.51
N LEU A 411 7.31 -17.28 -14.18
CA LEU A 411 8.43 -18.09 -13.70
C LEU A 411 8.57 -18.07 -12.17
N ASP A 412 7.61 -17.49 -11.44
CA ASP A 412 7.64 -17.39 -9.97
C ASP A 412 8.89 -16.66 -9.41
N LEU A 413 9.44 -15.71 -10.19
CA LEU A 413 10.45 -14.75 -9.70
C LEU A 413 9.79 -13.70 -8.79
N PRO A 414 10.58 -12.92 -8.03
CA PRO A 414 10.06 -11.98 -7.05
C PRO A 414 8.99 -11.06 -7.64
N ILE A 415 7.87 -11.00 -6.93
CA ILE A 415 6.77 -10.07 -7.19
C ILE A 415 7.32 -8.65 -7.16
N ARG A 416 6.83 -7.78 -8.04
CA ARG A 416 7.13 -6.35 -8.04
C ARG A 416 5.86 -5.51 -7.85
N TYR A 417 5.94 -4.45 -7.07
CA TYR A 417 4.91 -3.41 -7.03
C TYR A 417 5.46 -2.09 -7.57
N GLU A 418 4.71 -1.47 -8.47
CA GLU A 418 4.96 -0.10 -8.91
C GLU A 418 3.93 0.82 -8.26
N ARG A 419 4.40 1.88 -7.59
CA ARG A 419 3.56 2.81 -6.83
C ARG A 419 3.12 3.99 -7.68
N TYR A 420 1.82 4.18 -7.81
CA TYR A 420 1.22 5.34 -8.46
C TYR A 420 0.30 6.07 -7.49
N PHE A 421 0.13 7.38 -7.69
CA PHE A 421 -0.87 8.16 -6.97
C PHE A 421 -2.00 8.56 -7.90
N VAL A 422 -3.21 8.49 -7.38
CA VAL A 422 -4.45 8.78 -8.12
C VAL A 422 -5.22 9.89 -7.42
N MET A 423 -5.90 10.71 -8.23
CA MET A 423 -6.78 11.78 -7.77
C MET A 423 -8.20 11.53 -8.27
N TRP A 424 -9.16 11.69 -7.37
CA TRP A 424 -10.58 11.40 -7.60
C TRP A 424 -11.36 12.65 -7.22
N ALA A 425 -12.41 12.97 -7.96
CA ALA A 425 -13.31 14.05 -7.54
C ALA A 425 -13.87 13.74 -6.14
N ALA A 426 -13.95 14.74 -5.25
CA ALA A 426 -14.60 14.57 -3.94
C ALA A 426 -16.13 14.72 -4.01
N THR A 427 -16.67 14.90 -5.20
CA THR A 427 -18.11 14.99 -5.48
C THR A 427 -18.55 13.83 -6.37
N PRO A 428 -19.79 13.33 -6.22
CA PRO A 428 -20.35 12.35 -7.14
C PRO A 428 -20.25 12.83 -8.61
N PRO A 429 -19.93 11.95 -9.57
CA PRO A 429 -19.76 10.49 -9.45
C PRO A 429 -18.35 10.02 -9.05
N PHE A 430 -17.56 10.87 -8.38
CA PHE A 430 -16.21 10.58 -7.86
C PHE A 430 -15.26 10.06 -8.95
N SER A 431 -15.37 10.62 -10.16
CA SER A 431 -14.55 10.22 -11.30
C SER A 431 -13.06 10.34 -11.00
N MET A 432 -12.28 9.41 -11.54
CA MET A 432 -10.83 9.53 -11.51
C MET A 432 -10.40 10.70 -12.43
N LEU A 433 -9.77 11.70 -11.85
CA LEU A 433 -9.41 12.95 -12.54
C LEU A 433 -8.01 12.88 -13.16
N ALA A 434 -7.06 12.34 -12.40
CA ALA A 434 -5.67 12.26 -12.80
C ALA A 434 -4.93 11.14 -12.05
N MET A 435 -3.78 10.77 -12.58
CA MET A 435 -2.85 9.86 -11.91
C MET A 435 -1.40 10.24 -12.21
N SER A 436 -0.46 9.79 -11.38
CA SER A 436 0.97 9.92 -11.68
C SER A 436 1.27 9.33 -13.06
N GLN A 437 2.01 10.07 -13.90
CA GLN A 437 2.42 9.59 -15.21
C GLN A 437 3.44 8.46 -15.11
N HIS A 438 4.25 8.48 -14.06
CA HIS A 438 5.33 7.53 -13.77
C HIS A 438 5.15 6.92 -12.38
N PRO A 439 5.60 5.67 -12.15
CA PRO A 439 5.64 5.11 -10.81
C PRO A 439 6.67 5.83 -9.95
N ILE A 440 6.43 5.91 -8.64
CA ILE A 440 7.18 6.79 -7.72
C ILE A 440 8.02 5.98 -6.73
N LEU A 441 9.29 6.35 -6.59
CA LEU A 441 10.22 5.86 -5.55
C LEU A 441 10.81 7.01 -4.74
N PHE A 442 11.19 6.74 -3.50
CA PHE A 442 12.04 7.64 -2.69
C PHE A 442 13.52 7.53 -3.08
N SER A 443 14.36 8.46 -2.64
CA SER A 443 15.73 8.63 -3.13
C SER A 443 16.70 7.51 -2.77
N ASN A 444 16.49 6.80 -1.67
CA ASN A 444 17.22 5.58 -1.28
C ASN A 444 16.38 4.29 -1.44
N GLU A 445 15.18 4.38 -2.03
CA GLU A 445 14.34 3.21 -2.28
C GLU A 445 14.88 2.43 -3.48
N THR A 446 14.72 1.11 -3.50
CA THR A 446 14.99 0.28 -4.68
C THR A 446 13.78 -0.57 -5.01
N THR A 447 13.73 -1.12 -6.22
CA THR A 447 12.62 -1.97 -6.66
C THR A 447 13.15 -3.25 -7.25
N THR A 448 12.58 -4.39 -6.83
CA THR A 448 12.81 -5.73 -7.43
C THR A 448 12.79 -5.70 -8.94
N GLY A 449 13.69 -6.45 -9.57
CA GLY A 449 13.72 -6.67 -11.02
C GLY A 449 14.74 -5.83 -11.79
N TRP A 450 15.52 -4.96 -11.12
CA TRP A 450 16.60 -4.17 -11.70
C TRP A 450 17.85 -4.22 -10.82
N THR A 451 19.02 -3.89 -11.39
CA THR A 451 20.26 -3.78 -10.59
C THR A 451 20.25 -2.55 -9.70
N ALA A 452 21.20 -2.47 -8.77
CA ALA A 452 21.37 -1.26 -7.97
C ALA A 452 21.72 -0.05 -8.87
N GLU A 453 22.59 -0.22 -9.85
CA GLU A 453 22.99 0.86 -10.76
C GLU A 453 21.81 1.34 -11.63
N GLU A 454 20.90 0.44 -12.00
CA GLU A 454 19.69 0.79 -12.74
C GLU A 454 18.64 1.46 -11.84
N SER A 455 18.59 1.07 -10.56
CA SER A 455 17.56 1.51 -9.62
C SER A 455 17.91 2.83 -8.91
N TRP A 456 19.12 2.97 -8.39
CA TRP A 456 19.51 4.06 -7.49
C TRP A 456 19.67 5.40 -8.21
N ALA A 457 19.41 6.50 -7.50
CA ALA A 457 19.93 7.80 -7.86
C ALA A 457 21.17 8.08 -7.00
N ASP A 458 22.22 8.63 -7.63
CA ASP A 458 23.49 8.96 -6.98
C ASP A 458 23.38 10.22 -6.08
N VAL A 459 22.35 10.32 -5.21
CA VAL A 459 22.23 11.44 -4.27
C VAL A 459 23.19 11.26 -3.08
N PRO A 460 23.88 12.32 -2.60
CA PRO A 460 24.97 12.22 -1.62
C PRO A 460 24.63 11.42 -0.36
N GLU A 461 23.42 11.61 0.16
CA GLU A 461 22.94 10.98 1.39
C GLU A 461 22.79 9.46 1.21
N ALA A 462 22.22 9.05 0.06
CA ALA A 462 21.98 7.66 -0.31
C ALA A 462 23.28 6.92 -0.69
N LEU A 463 24.30 7.62 -1.19
CA LEU A 463 25.60 7.04 -1.52
C LEU A 463 26.30 6.42 -0.30
N SER A 464 26.02 6.93 0.90
CA SER A 464 26.61 6.45 2.15
C SER A 464 26.01 5.11 2.64
N GLU A 465 24.82 4.74 2.17
CA GLU A 465 24.07 3.56 2.65
C GLU A 465 24.55 2.23 2.03
N GLY A 466 25.44 2.28 1.03
CA GLY A 466 26.03 1.11 0.39
C GLY A 466 25.08 0.37 -0.56
N ARG A 467 25.48 0.23 -1.83
CA ARG A 467 24.64 -0.35 -2.92
C ARG A 467 24.43 -1.87 -2.86
N GLY A 468 25.03 -2.55 -1.88
CA GLY A 468 25.17 -4.01 -1.86
C GLY A 468 23.89 -4.79 -1.55
N PHE A 469 22.84 -4.13 -1.05
CA PHE A 469 21.53 -4.74 -0.86
C PHE A 469 20.68 -4.55 -2.12
N TRP A 470 20.49 -5.63 -2.86
CA TRP A 470 19.73 -5.62 -4.12
C TRP A 470 18.27 -5.23 -3.89
N ALA A 471 17.73 -4.40 -4.81
CA ALA A 471 16.35 -4.33 -5.27
C ALA A 471 15.30 -5.05 -4.40
N LYS A 472 14.97 -4.47 -3.25
CA LYS A 472 13.99 -5.05 -2.31
C LYS A 472 12.56 -4.86 -2.82
N LEU A 473 11.67 -5.77 -2.46
CA LEU A 473 10.25 -5.63 -2.75
C LEU A 473 9.70 -4.59 -1.80
N THR A 474 9.35 -3.43 -2.34
CA THR A 474 8.69 -2.39 -1.56
C THR A 474 7.23 -2.27 -1.94
N TYR A 475 6.41 -1.93 -0.96
CA TYR A 475 5.01 -1.59 -1.21
C TYR A 475 4.46 -0.70 -0.11
N THR A 476 3.59 0.22 -0.49
CA THR A 476 2.96 1.18 0.41
C THR A 476 1.71 0.60 1.05
N THR A 477 1.61 0.75 2.35
CA THR A 477 0.50 0.25 3.17
C THR A 477 -0.41 1.38 3.65
N THR A 478 0.13 2.57 3.88
CA THR A 478 -0.62 3.76 4.33
C THR A 478 -0.09 5.05 3.72
N ILE A 479 -1.02 6.00 3.53
CA ILE A 479 -0.74 7.42 3.35
C ILE A 479 -1.50 8.18 4.43
N ALA A 480 -0.83 9.08 5.16
CA ALA A 480 -1.42 9.91 6.21
C ALA A 480 -0.81 11.32 6.20
N TYR A 481 -1.56 12.34 6.62
CA TYR A 481 -0.97 13.66 6.85
C TYR A 481 0.04 13.61 8.00
N ALA A 482 1.22 14.18 7.78
CA ALA A 482 2.29 14.20 8.76
C ALA A 482 1.85 14.97 10.00
N TRP A 483 2.20 14.45 11.17
CA TRP A 483 1.96 15.12 12.44
C TRP A 483 2.80 16.40 12.43
N SER A 484 2.14 17.55 12.32
CA SER A 484 2.87 18.82 12.13
C SER A 484 2.09 20.06 12.54
N LYS A 485 0.82 19.93 12.93
CA LYS A 485 -0.10 21.06 13.08
C LYS A 485 -1.01 20.93 14.28
N GLU A 486 -1.29 22.09 14.87
CA GLU A 486 -2.43 22.29 15.76
C GLU A 486 -3.70 22.24 14.91
N ASP A 487 -4.21 21.03 14.67
CA ASP A 487 -5.42 20.86 13.88
C ASP A 487 -6.63 21.48 14.57
N GLY A 488 -7.53 22.07 13.79
CA GLY A 488 -8.70 22.74 14.33
C GLY A 488 -9.59 21.77 15.08
N ASP A 489 -10.31 20.94 14.33
CA ASP A 489 -11.16 19.87 14.83
C ASP A 489 -10.55 18.51 14.48
N ILE A 490 -10.83 17.47 15.28
CA ILE A 490 -10.44 16.09 14.96
C ILE A 490 -10.98 15.64 13.58
N ARG A 491 -12.12 16.19 13.15
CA ARG A 491 -12.71 15.96 11.83
C ARG A 491 -11.82 16.44 10.68
N ASP A 492 -10.91 17.37 10.94
CA ASP A 492 -10.02 17.94 9.94
C ASP A 492 -8.74 17.11 9.75
N LYS A 493 -8.46 16.13 10.63
CA LYS A 493 -7.25 15.30 10.55
C LYS A 493 -7.10 14.49 9.26
N GLY A 494 -8.22 14.13 8.63
CA GLY A 494 -8.25 13.45 7.34
C GLY A 494 -8.19 14.40 6.13
N VAL A 495 -8.05 15.71 6.37
CA VAL A 495 -8.13 16.77 5.35
C VAL A 495 -6.84 17.59 5.35
N GLY A 496 -6.25 17.79 4.18
CA GLY A 496 -5.05 18.61 4.04
C GLY A 496 -5.03 19.48 2.80
N PHE A 497 -3.88 20.11 2.60
CA PHE A 497 -3.60 21.12 1.58
C PHE A 497 -2.33 20.74 0.80
N LEU A 498 -2.09 21.38 -0.34
CA LEU A 498 -0.93 21.11 -1.20
C LEU A 498 0.42 21.37 -0.51
N ASP A 499 0.45 22.31 0.43
CA ASP A 499 1.62 22.68 1.23
C ASP A 499 1.75 21.84 2.52
N ASN A 500 1.06 20.70 2.62
CA ASN A 500 1.15 19.83 3.78
C ASN A 500 2.05 18.66 3.47
N GLU A 501 2.74 18.16 4.48
CA GLU A 501 3.52 16.94 4.35
C GLU A 501 2.65 15.74 4.66
N ILE A 502 2.97 14.63 4.02
CA ILE A 502 2.35 13.33 4.22
C ILE A 502 3.44 12.32 4.53
N ILE A 503 3.07 11.31 5.32
CA ILE A 503 3.88 10.14 5.60
C ILE A 503 3.33 8.97 4.81
N LEU A 504 4.25 8.28 4.14
CA LEU A 504 4.02 7.05 3.40
C LEU A 504 4.71 5.92 4.14
N SER A 505 3.96 4.92 4.58
CA SER A 505 4.53 3.73 5.21
C SER A 505 4.85 2.67 4.14
N VAL A 506 6.03 2.07 4.22
CA VAL A 506 6.56 1.14 3.22
C VAL A 506 6.94 -0.18 3.91
N GLY A 507 6.32 -1.28 3.46
CA GLY A 507 6.77 -2.63 3.78
C GLY A 507 7.92 -3.03 2.86
N VAL A 508 8.89 -3.75 3.41
CA VAL A 508 10.11 -4.16 2.70
C VAL A 508 10.29 -5.68 2.85
N ASP A 509 10.14 -6.39 1.72
CA ASP A 509 10.30 -7.85 1.60
C ASP A 509 9.48 -8.72 2.58
N ASP A 510 8.45 -8.21 3.24
CA ASP A 510 7.77 -8.87 4.36
C ASP A 510 8.69 -9.17 5.57
N HIS A 511 9.82 -8.45 5.67
CA HIS A 511 10.79 -8.61 6.75
C HIS A 511 11.10 -7.31 7.49
N ASP A 512 10.84 -6.17 6.87
CA ASP A 512 11.29 -4.88 7.36
C ASP A 512 10.28 -3.76 7.02
N GLN A 513 10.51 -2.58 7.60
CA GLN A 513 9.58 -1.46 7.63
C GLN A 513 10.31 -0.12 7.51
N ALA A 514 9.81 0.73 6.63
CA ALA A 514 10.30 2.09 6.48
C ALA A 514 9.13 3.08 6.35
N TYR A 515 9.44 4.37 6.48
CA TYR A 515 8.52 5.43 6.07
C TYR A 515 9.27 6.51 5.30
N GLY A 516 8.55 7.20 4.43
CA GLY A 516 9.02 8.43 3.80
C GLY A 516 8.09 9.59 4.14
N ARG A 517 8.65 10.80 4.15
CA ARG A 517 7.90 12.04 4.34
C ARG A 517 8.12 12.95 3.14
N VAL A 518 7.05 13.49 2.57
CA VAL A 518 7.10 14.29 1.35
C VAL A 518 5.99 15.35 1.36
N LEU A 519 6.25 16.50 0.72
CA LEU A 519 5.24 17.52 0.50
C LEU A 519 4.18 17.01 -0.50
N VAL A 520 2.90 17.28 -0.26
CA VAL A 520 1.82 16.82 -1.13
C VAL A 520 2.01 17.30 -2.57
N SER A 521 2.39 18.57 -2.77
CA SER A 521 2.64 19.11 -4.11
C SER A 521 3.82 18.45 -4.83
N GLU A 522 4.85 18.02 -4.10
CA GLU A 522 5.99 17.29 -4.67
C GLU A 522 5.61 15.85 -5.03
N LEU A 523 4.77 15.21 -4.22
CA LEU A 523 4.27 13.87 -4.51
C LEU A 523 3.36 13.83 -5.74
N LEU A 524 2.49 14.84 -5.85
CA LEU A 524 1.46 14.95 -6.89
C LEU A 524 1.95 15.73 -8.11
N GLN A 525 3.25 15.78 -8.35
CA GLN A 525 3.79 16.34 -9.59
C GLN A 525 3.69 15.34 -10.75
N CYS A 526 3.87 15.83 -11.97
CA CYS A 526 3.96 15.02 -13.17
C CYS A 526 2.73 14.10 -13.36
N LEU A 527 1.55 14.66 -13.12
CA LEU A 527 0.28 13.94 -13.30
C LEU A 527 -0.13 13.94 -14.76
N ARG A 528 -0.82 12.88 -15.18
CA ARG A 528 -1.58 12.82 -16.42
C ARG A 528 -3.07 12.90 -16.13
N ILE A 529 -3.79 13.69 -16.92
CA ILE A 529 -5.26 13.75 -16.88
C ILE A 529 -5.84 12.45 -17.43
N CYS A 530 -6.90 11.95 -16.79
CA CYS A 530 -7.59 10.76 -17.26
C CYS A 530 -8.37 11.05 -18.56
N PRO A 531 -8.53 10.05 -19.45
CA PRO A 531 -9.22 10.26 -20.72
C PRO A 531 -10.66 10.77 -20.57
N GLY A 532 -11.13 11.57 -21.53
CA GLY A 532 -12.50 12.11 -21.55
C GLY A 532 -12.74 13.35 -20.70
N LEU A 533 -11.69 13.91 -20.08
CA LEU A 533 -11.77 15.10 -19.22
C LEU A 533 -11.11 16.36 -19.81
N LEU A 534 -10.50 16.25 -21.00
CA LEU A 534 -9.87 17.36 -21.73
C LEU A 534 -10.73 17.84 -22.90
#